data_AF-S4WAZ0-F1
#
_entry.id   AF-S4WAZ0-F1
#
_cell.length_a   1.000
_cell.length_b   1.000
_cell.length_c   1.000
_cell.angle_alpha   90.00
_cell.angle_beta   90.00
_cell.angle_gamma   90.00
#
_symmetry.space_group_name_H-M   'P 1'
#
loop_
_entity.id
_entity.type
_entity.pdbx_description
1 polymer ?
#
loop_
_entity_poly.entity_id
_entity_poly.type
_entity_poly.pdbx_seq_one_letter_code
_entity_poly.pdbx_strand_id
1 'polypeptide(L)'
;MKSDNNIFGESDSESTGSALAKLLKEEMYRTMIIVTGKIPFWLIAPVDCDDNRYTELMGMIQNNETLLKREEYIDMGNVDDISDGEFFGASIWALIKSFKSPFKTLMKMGVLEDYMFTETKSNLLCHQVKQRIFDGTPYEKIDPYLLMFTRVQKFFFRHKKRP
;
A
#
# COMPACT_ATOMS: atom_id res chain seq x y z
N MET A 1 -14.25 -7.67 -12.96
CA MET A 1 -13.08 -8.49 -12.62
C MET A 1 -12.70 -8.10 -11.20
N LYS A 2 -13.03 -8.94 -10.22
CA LYS A 2 -12.68 -8.74 -8.80
C LYS A 2 -11.27 -9.28 -8.58
N SER A 3 -10.42 -8.53 -7.89
CA SER A 3 -9.06 -8.94 -7.52
C SER A 3 -8.94 -9.06 -5.99
N ASP A 4 -9.92 -9.70 -5.37
CA ASP A 4 -10.06 -9.72 -3.91
C ASP A 4 -9.06 -10.70 -3.25
N ASN A 5 -8.53 -11.66 -4.01
CA ASN A 5 -7.75 -12.76 -3.43
C ASN A 5 -6.25 -12.47 -3.26
N ASN A 6 -5.74 -11.30 -3.66
CA ASN A 6 -4.34 -10.95 -3.43
C ASN A 6 -3.33 -12.06 -3.87
N ILE A 7 -3.64 -12.80 -4.94
CA ILE A 7 -2.80 -13.93 -5.38
C ILE A 7 -1.80 -13.42 -6.40
N PHE A 8 -0.52 -13.36 -6.03
CA PHE A 8 0.58 -13.04 -6.94
C PHE A 8 1.54 -14.24 -7.04
N GLY A 9 1.35 -15.07 -8.08
CA GLY A 9 2.18 -16.26 -8.35
C GLY A 9 1.64 -17.57 -7.76
N GLU A 10 2.21 -18.71 -8.18
CA GLU A 10 2.01 -20.01 -7.51
C GLU A 10 2.81 -19.98 -6.21
N SER A 11 2.13 -19.72 -5.10
CA SER A 11 2.70 -19.90 -3.77
C SER A 11 1.65 -20.59 -2.92
N ASP A 12 1.99 -21.80 -2.47
CA ASP A 12 1.18 -22.64 -1.60
C ASP A 12 0.68 -21.86 -0.38
N SER A 13 -0.47 -22.28 0.10
CA SER A 13 -1.31 -21.72 1.16
C SER A 13 -0.60 -21.59 2.52
N GLU A 14 0.42 -20.77 2.60
CA GLU A 14 1.07 -20.33 3.84
C GLU A 14 1.15 -18.79 3.85
N SER A 15 0.99 -18.21 5.04
CA SER A 15 0.86 -16.78 5.38
C SER A 15 1.85 -15.80 4.73
N THR A 16 2.88 -16.30 4.04
CA THR A 16 3.86 -15.52 3.28
C THR A 16 3.29 -14.97 1.95
N GLY A 17 2.32 -15.67 1.34
CA GLY A 17 1.71 -15.24 0.07
C GLY A 17 0.80 -14.01 0.20
N SER A 18 -0.06 -13.98 1.24
CA SER A 18 -0.96 -12.84 1.51
C SER A 18 -0.19 -11.58 1.94
N ALA A 19 0.86 -11.78 2.73
CA ALA A 19 1.77 -10.76 3.21
C ALA A 19 2.43 -9.97 2.09
N LEU A 20 3.10 -10.73 1.20
CA LEU A 20 3.77 -10.18 0.05
C LEU A 20 2.77 -9.46 -0.86
N ALA A 21 1.56 -10.00 -0.98
CA ALA A 21 0.53 -9.42 -1.81
C ALA A 21 0.02 -8.06 -1.33
N LYS A 22 -0.18 -7.88 -0.02
CA LYS A 22 -0.54 -6.57 0.55
C LYS A 22 0.59 -5.56 0.38
N LEU A 23 1.85 -5.96 0.61
CA LEU A 23 3.02 -5.09 0.37
C LEU A 23 3.16 -4.71 -1.11
N LEU A 24 2.93 -5.64 -2.03
CA LEU A 24 2.93 -5.36 -3.47
C LEU A 24 1.80 -4.43 -3.86
N LYS A 25 0.60 -4.61 -3.29
CA LYS A 25 -0.54 -3.71 -3.52
C LYS A 25 -0.26 -2.31 -2.97
N GLU A 26 0.33 -2.22 -1.77
CA GLU A 26 0.78 -0.97 -1.17
C GLU A 26 1.81 -0.26 -2.06
N GLU A 27 2.83 -0.97 -2.55
CA GLU A 27 3.84 -0.43 -3.46
C GLU A 27 3.20 0.03 -4.78
N MET A 28 2.29 -0.78 -5.35
CA MET A 28 1.53 -0.45 -6.56
C MET A 28 0.71 0.84 -6.36
N TYR A 29 -0.07 0.94 -5.29
CA TYR A 29 -0.91 2.13 -5.03
C TYR A 29 -0.09 3.38 -4.78
N ARG A 30 1.02 3.26 -4.06
CA ARG A 30 1.92 4.39 -3.79
C ARG A 30 2.54 4.98 -5.06
N THR A 31 2.83 4.16 -6.07
CA THR A 31 3.49 4.59 -7.31
C THR A 31 2.57 4.59 -8.53
N MET A 32 1.27 4.48 -8.32
CA MET A 32 0.29 4.36 -9.40
C MET A 32 0.18 5.65 -10.20
N ILE A 33 0.07 5.52 -11.53
CA ILE A 33 -0.25 6.61 -12.45
C ILE A 33 -1.43 6.16 -13.31
N ILE A 34 -2.50 6.94 -13.33
CA ILE A 34 -3.67 6.69 -14.17
C ILE A 34 -3.56 7.58 -15.40
N VAL A 35 -3.24 6.99 -16.54
CA VAL A 35 -3.18 7.71 -17.82
C VAL A 35 -4.52 7.64 -18.55
N THR A 36 -5.18 6.49 -18.50
CA THR A 36 -6.48 6.22 -19.13
C THR A 36 -7.12 4.98 -18.50
N GLY A 37 -8.41 4.77 -18.76
CA GLY A 37 -9.17 3.61 -18.27
C GLY A 37 -9.95 3.91 -16.99
N LYS A 38 -10.24 2.84 -16.25
CA LYS A 38 -11.04 2.92 -15.03
C LYS A 38 -10.20 3.41 -13.85
N ILE A 39 -10.81 4.19 -12.97
CA ILE A 39 -10.19 4.67 -11.74
C ILE A 39 -10.26 3.54 -10.70
N PRO A 40 -9.13 3.12 -10.11
CA PRO A 40 -9.15 2.20 -8.97
C PRO A 40 -9.93 2.83 -7.82
N PHE A 41 -10.96 2.15 -7.34
CA PHE A 41 -11.87 2.70 -6.34
C PHE A 41 -11.14 3.11 -5.05
N TRP A 42 -10.09 2.38 -4.68
CA TRP A 42 -9.22 2.75 -3.57
C TRP A 42 -8.71 4.19 -3.64
N LEU A 43 -8.49 4.76 -4.83
CA LEU A 43 -8.02 6.14 -4.97
C LEU A 43 -9.07 7.17 -4.50
N ILE A 44 -10.36 6.85 -4.58
CA ILE A 44 -11.45 7.79 -4.23
C ILE A 44 -12.14 7.46 -2.91
N ALA A 45 -11.92 6.27 -2.35
CA ALA A 45 -12.36 5.94 -1.00
C ALA A 45 -11.70 6.86 0.05
N PRO A 46 -12.26 7.05 1.25
CA PRO A 46 -11.57 7.77 2.34
C PRO A 46 -10.18 7.18 2.65
N VAL A 47 -9.26 8.00 3.20
CA VAL A 47 -7.89 7.56 3.52
C VAL A 47 -7.88 6.57 4.68
N ASP A 48 -8.74 6.79 5.66
CA ASP A 48 -8.96 5.99 6.87
C ASP A 48 -10.02 4.89 6.68
N CYS A 49 -10.16 4.38 5.45
CA CYS A 49 -11.19 3.41 5.11
C CYS A 49 -10.75 1.98 5.47
N ASP A 50 -11.43 1.36 6.43
CA ASP A 50 -11.28 -0.07 6.69
C ASP A 50 -11.97 -0.93 5.62
N ASP A 51 -11.72 -2.25 5.66
CA ASP A 51 -12.24 -3.20 4.67
C ASP A 51 -13.78 -3.28 4.63
N ASN A 52 -14.43 -3.11 5.79
CA ASN A 52 -15.90 -3.13 5.89
C ASN A 52 -16.48 -1.89 5.21
N ARG A 53 -15.96 -0.71 5.56
CA ARG A 53 -16.39 0.57 4.97
C ARG A 53 -16.07 0.62 3.48
N TYR A 54 -14.94 0.07 3.06
CA TYR A 54 -14.57 -0.01 1.64
C TYR A 54 -15.59 -0.84 0.86
N THR A 55 -15.97 -2.00 1.41
CA THR A 55 -16.98 -2.89 0.81
C THR A 55 -18.36 -2.22 0.75
N GLU A 56 -18.76 -1.54 1.82
CA GLU A 56 -20.02 -0.78 1.86
C GLU A 56 -20.07 0.30 0.78
N LEU A 57 -19.05 1.16 0.70
CA LEU A 57 -19.00 2.26 -0.27
C LEU A 57 -18.94 1.74 -1.72
N MET A 58 -18.21 0.66 -1.97
CA MET A 58 -18.22 -0.01 -3.27
C MET A 58 -19.62 -0.54 -3.61
N GLY A 59 -20.32 -1.12 -2.63
CA GLY A 59 -21.71 -1.58 -2.78
C GLY A 59 -22.65 -0.46 -3.20
N MET A 60 -22.53 0.73 -2.59
CA MET A 60 -23.33 1.90 -2.96
C MET A 60 -23.14 2.30 -4.42
N ILE A 61 -21.90 2.26 -4.94
CA ILE A 61 -21.62 2.54 -6.36
C ILE A 61 -22.23 1.44 -7.25
N GLN A 62 -22.09 0.17 -6.87
CA GLN A 62 -22.60 -0.96 -7.65
C GLN A 62 -24.14 -0.97 -7.73
N ASN A 63 -24.81 -0.48 -6.68
CA ASN A 63 -26.27 -0.38 -6.57
C ASN A 63 -26.85 0.92 -7.15
N ASN A 64 -26.02 1.81 -7.71
CA ASN A 64 -26.43 3.14 -8.18
C ASN A 64 -27.03 4.04 -7.08
N GLU A 65 -26.56 3.90 -5.84
CA GLU A 65 -26.96 4.74 -4.69
C GLU A 65 -26.13 6.04 -4.59
N THR A 66 -25.23 6.27 -5.55
CA THR A 66 -24.36 7.45 -5.63
C THR A 66 -24.45 8.10 -7.00
N LEU A 67 -23.92 9.32 -7.14
CA LEU A 67 -23.78 10.00 -8.44
C LEU A 67 -22.64 9.43 -9.31
N LEU A 68 -21.83 8.50 -8.77
CA LEU A 68 -20.69 7.93 -9.46
C LEU A 68 -21.14 6.80 -10.39
N LYS A 69 -20.61 6.76 -11.62
CA LYS A 69 -20.94 5.70 -12.58
C LYS A 69 -20.06 4.49 -12.33
N ARG A 70 -20.65 3.35 -11.99
CA ARG A 70 -19.92 2.10 -11.71
C ARG A 70 -18.96 1.68 -12.84
N GLU A 71 -19.24 2.05 -14.10
CA GLU A 71 -18.42 1.72 -15.26
C GLU A 71 -17.05 2.43 -15.23
N GLU A 72 -16.96 3.58 -14.56
CA GLU A 72 -15.75 4.40 -14.44
C GLU A 72 -14.76 3.85 -13.41
N TYR A 73 -15.17 2.89 -12.56
CA TYR A 73 -14.37 2.38 -11.46
C TYR A 73 -14.01 0.90 -11.58
N ILE A 74 -12.85 0.55 -11.03
CA ILE A 74 -12.40 -0.85 -10.89
C ILE A 74 -12.06 -1.14 -9.42
N ASP A 75 -12.53 -2.28 -8.93
CA ASP A 75 -12.16 -2.78 -7.62
C ASP A 75 -10.86 -3.57 -7.67
N MET A 76 -9.82 -3.04 -7.03
CA MET A 76 -8.52 -3.70 -6.85
C MET A 76 -8.29 -4.10 -5.38
N GLY A 77 -9.32 -3.96 -4.54
CA GLY A 77 -9.32 -4.24 -3.10
C GLY A 77 -8.62 -3.17 -2.27
N ASN A 78 -8.91 -3.17 -0.97
CA ASN A 78 -8.34 -2.23 -0.02
C ASN A 78 -6.92 -2.65 0.45
N VAL A 79 -6.23 -1.71 1.12
CA VAL A 79 -5.01 -1.95 1.90
C VAL A 79 -5.17 -1.21 3.23
N ASP A 80 -6.07 -1.66 4.10
CA ASP A 80 -6.28 -1.01 5.42
C ASP A 80 -5.01 -1.10 6.29
N ASP A 81 -4.45 -2.32 6.37
CA ASP A 81 -3.37 -2.66 7.28
C ASP A 81 -2.53 -3.86 6.77
N ILE A 82 -1.29 -3.95 7.26
CA ILE A 82 -0.36 -5.07 7.05
C ILE A 82 -0.06 -5.67 8.42
N SER A 83 -0.47 -6.92 8.65
CA SER A 83 -0.44 -7.52 9.99
C SER A 83 0.96 -8.01 10.40
N ASP A 84 1.24 -8.09 11.70
CA ASP A 84 2.57 -8.45 12.23
C ASP A 84 3.11 -9.80 11.74
N GLY A 85 2.22 -10.79 11.54
CA GLY A 85 2.58 -12.12 11.03
C GLY A 85 3.07 -12.12 9.57
N GLU A 86 2.85 -11.01 8.85
CA GLU A 86 3.14 -10.88 7.43
C GLU A 86 4.55 -10.32 7.16
N PHE A 87 5.17 -9.63 8.12
CA PHE A 87 6.47 -8.99 7.90
C PHE A 87 7.66 -9.96 7.86
N PHE A 88 7.58 -11.10 8.55
CA PHE A 88 8.67 -12.08 8.59
C PHE A 88 8.92 -12.69 7.20
N GLY A 89 7.86 -13.15 6.52
CA GLY A 89 7.96 -13.72 5.18
C GLY A 89 8.45 -12.71 4.14
N ALA A 90 7.98 -11.47 4.24
CA ALA A 90 8.43 -10.37 3.38
C ALA A 90 9.90 -10.02 3.59
N SER A 91 10.40 -10.06 4.83
CA SER A 91 11.80 -9.78 5.18
C SER A 91 12.73 -10.81 4.54
N ILE A 92 12.36 -12.10 4.64
CA ILE A 92 13.13 -13.20 4.02
C ILE A 92 13.14 -13.06 2.50
N TRP A 93 11.99 -12.78 1.87
CA TRP A 93 11.92 -12.59 0.42
C TRP A 93 12.78 -11.41 -0.07
N ALA A 94 12.72 -10.29 0.65
CA ALA A 94 13.52 -9.11 0.34
C ALA A 94 15.02 -9.37 0.52
N LEU A 95 15.42 -10.16 1.52
CA LEU A 95 16.82 -10.55 1.77
C LEU A 95 17.33 -11.42 0.64
N ILE A 96 16.54 -12.38 0.18
CA ILE A 96 16.91 -13.29 -0.93
C ILE A 96 17.07 -12.50 -2.25
N LYS A 97 16.26 -11.47 -2.50
CA LYS A 97 16.35 -10.63 -3.70
C LYS A 97 17.46 -9.56 -3.62
N SER A 98 18.08 -9.37 -2.45
CA SER A 98 19.02 -8.27 -2.16
C SER A 98 20.32 -8.29 -2.97
N PHE A 99 20.72 -9.45 -3.48
CA PHE A 99 22.01 -9.65 -4.15
C PHE A 99 22.17 -8.93 -5.49
N LYS A 100 21.14 -8.26 -6.02
CA LYS A 100 21.18 -7.58 -7.33
C LYS A 100 21.18 -6.05 -7.27
N SER A 101 20.75 -5.42 -6.17
CA SER A 101 20.71 -3.95 -6.04
C SER A 101 20.66 -3.51 -4.57
N PRO A 102 21.81 -3.16 -3.96
CA PRO A 102 21.89 -2.95 -2.52
C PRO A 102 21.05 -1.77 -2.03
N PHE A 103 20.99 -0.67 -2.79
CA PHE A 103 20.27 0.53 -2.37
C PHE A 103 18.74 0.35 -2.39
N LYS A 104 18.19 -0.22 -3.47
CA LYS A 104 16.76 -0.50 -3.58
C LYS A 104 16.32 -1.47 -2.48
N THR A 105 17.15 -2.46 -2.17
CA THR A 105 16.86 -3.41 -1.10
C THR A 105 16.94 -2.76 0.27
N LEU A 106 17.96 -1.95 0.56
CA LEU A 106 18.05 -1.20 1.82
C LEU A 106 16.80 -0.36 2.07
N MET A 107 16.31 0.34 1.04
CA MET A 107 15.09 1.14 1.14
C MET A 107 13.86 0.29 1.45
N LYS A 108 13.68 -0.84 0.76
CA LYS A 108 12.56 -1.76 1.01
C LYS A 108 12.60 -2.37 2.41
N MET A 109 13.80 -2.75 2.87
CA MET A 109 14.00 -3.23 4.23
C MET A 109 13.68 -2.17 5.26
N GLY A 110 14.14 -0.94 5.07
CA GLY A 110 13.83 0.15 5.97
C GLY A 110 12.33 0.46 6.07
N VAL A 111 11.58 0.33 4.96
CA VAL A 111 10.11 0.45 4.99
C VAL A 111 9.49 -0.69 5.79
N LEU A 112 9.97 -1.91 5.56
CA LEU A 112 9.46 -3.10 6.22
C LEU A 112 9.71 -3.04 7.73
N GLU A 113 10.93 -2.69 8.15
CA GLU A 113 11.27 -2.46 9.56
C GLU A 113 10.41 -1.34 10.16
N ASP A 114 10.24 -0.21 9.46
CA ASP A 114 9.38 0.86 9.96
C ASP A 114 7.92 0.38 10.15
N TYR A 115 7.38 -0.40 9.22
CA TYR A 115 6.03 -0.98 9.35
C TYR A 115 5.95 -1.99 10.50
N MET A 116 6.99 -2.79 10.76
CA MET A 116 7.02 -3.74 11.89
C MET A 116 7.00 -3.07 13.28
N PHE A 117 7.45 -1.81 13.36
CA PHE A 117 7.63 -1.10 14.64
C PHE A 117 6.73 0.13 14.77
N THR A 118 5.81 0.37 13.83
CA THR A 118 4.87 1.49 13.86
C THR A 118 3.47 1.04 13.49
N GLU A 119 2.45 1.74 14.00
CA GLU A 119 1.06 1.50 13.59
C GLU A 119 0.91 1.72 12.09
N THR A 120 0.45 0.69 11.39
CA THR A 120 0.33 0.67 9.93
C THR A 120 -1.06 1.03 9.46
N LYS A 121 -2.09 0.85 10.30
CA LYS A 121 -3.47 1.18 9.95
C LYS A 121 -3.59 2.64 9.50
N SER A 122 -4.04 2.84 8.26
CA SER A 122 -4.16 4.16 7.62
C SER A 122 -2.86 5.01 7.58
N ASN A 123 -1.69 4.40 7.81
CA ASN A 123 -0.39 5.10 7.94
C ASN A 123 0.71 4.59 6.99
N LEU A 124 0.41 3.56 6.19
CA LEU A 124 1.25 3.13 5.08
C LEU A 124 1.63 4.30 4.14
N LEU A 125 2.72 4.16 3.40
CA LEU A 125 3.17 5.18 2.46
C LEU A 125 2.14 5.42 1.34
N CYS A 126 1.41 4.40 0.89
CA CYS A 126 0.29 4.59 -0.03
C CYS A 126 -0.79 5.52 0.57
N HIS A 127 -1.11 5.38 1.86
CA HIS A 127 -2.04 6.28 2.55
C HIS A 127 -1.52 7.71 2.61
N GLN A 128 -0.23 7.92 2.86
CA GLN A 128 0.37 9.26 2.83
C GLN A 128 0.40 9.90 1.44
N VAL A 129 0.53 9.10 0.38
CA VAL A 129 0.39 9.58 -1.00
C VAL A 129 -1.07 9.98 -1.25
N LYS A 130 -2.01 9.09 -0.91
CA LYS A 130 -3.44 9.34 -1.07
C LYS A 130 -3.92 10.56 -0.28
N GLN A 131 -3.46 10.74 0.96
CA GLN A 131 -3.75 11.91 1.78
C GLN A 131 -3.31 13.20 1.09
N ARG A 132 -2.09 13.24 0.54
CA ARG A 132 -1.61 14.43 -0.19
C ARG A 132 -2.48 14.76 -1.41
N ILE A 133 -2.97 13.74 -2.11
CA ILE A 133 -3.90 13.91 -3.24
C ILE A 133 -5.21 14.53 -2.73
N PHE A 134 -5.76 14.02 -1.62
CA PHE A 134 -6.99 14.55 -0.99
C PHE A 134 -6.81 15.99 -0.49
N ASP A 135 -5.61 16.32 0.02
CA ASP A 135 -5.26 17.67 0.47
C ASP A 135 -5.07 18.67 -0.69
N GLY A 136 -5.19 18.22 -1.95
CA GLY A 136 -4.95 19.06 -3.13
C GLY A 136 -3.48 19.42 -3.33
N THR A 137 -2.56 18.63 -2.78
CA THR A 137 -1.12 18.84 -2.98
C THR A 137 -0.79 18.75 -4.48
N PRO A 138 -0.07 19.73 -5.07
CA PRO A 138 0.34 19.66 -6.46
C PRO A 138 1.14 18.38 -6.75
N TYR A 139 0.88 17.74 -7.90
CA TYR A 139 1.42 16.41 -8.22
C TYR A 139 2.96 16.38 -8.21
N GLU A 140 3.61 17.47 -8.61
CA GLU A 140 5.07 17.63 -8.61
C GLU A 140 5.68 17.62 -7.20
N LYS A 141 4.86 17.79 -6.17
CA LYS A 141 5.25 17.70 -4.75
C LYS A 141 4.91 16.34 -4.13
N ILE A 142 4.31 15.43 -4.89
CA ILE A 142 3.98 14.07 -4.45
C ILE A 142 4.99 13.12 -5.12
N ASP A 143 6.22 13.08 -4.59
CA ASP A 143 7.24 12.10 -5.01
C ASP A 143 7.23 10.88 -4.08
N PRO A 144 6.72 9.72 -4.51
CA PRO A 144 6.61 8.55 -3.63
C PRO A 144 7.95 8.00 -3.15
N TYR A 145 9.04 8.18 -3.91
CA TYR A 145 10.38 7.75 -3.54
C TYR A 145 11.00 8.69 -2.51
N LEU A 146 10.78 9.99 -2.63
CA LEU A 146 11.21 10.95 -1.62
C LEU A 146 10.47 10.74 -0.28
N LEU A 147 9.18 10.39 -0.34
CA LEU A 147 8.40 10.03 0.84
C LEU A 147 8.92 8.77 1.52
N MET A 148 9.19 7.73 0.73
CA MET A 148 9.81 6.50 1.21
C MET A 148 11.16 6.79 1.86
N PHE A 149 12.04 7.54 1.17
CA PHE A 149 13.34 7.95 1.70
C PHE A 149 13.21 8.68 3.03
N THR A 150 12.36 9.70 3.08
CA THR A 150 12.16 10.51 4.28
C THR A 150 11.62 9.67 5.45
N ARG A 151 10.69 8.75 5.19
CA ARG A 151 10.12 7.87 6.21
C ARG A 151 11.17 6.93 6.80
N VAL A 152 11.91 6.24 5.95
CA VAL A 152 13.00 5.33 6.36
C VAL A 152 14.10 6.08 7.10
N GLN A 153 14.50 7.25 6.60
CA GLN A 153 15.49 8.10 7.24
C GLN A 153 15.03 8.50 8.66
N LYS A 154 13.78 8.97 8.81
CA LYS A 154 13.19 9.31 10.13
C LYS A 154 13.12 8.10 11.05
N PHE A 155 12.75 6.93 10.54
CA PHE A 155 12.72 5.68 11.30
C PHE A 155 14.08 5.37 11.91
N PHE A 156 15.13 5.30 11.10
CA PHE A 156 16.48 4.97 11.58
C PHE A 156 17.06 6.07 12.48
N PHE A 157 16.79 7.36 12.25
CA PHE A 157 17.22 8.41 13.17
C PHE A 157 16.60 8.30 14.56
N ARG A 158 15.34 7.86 14.66
CA ARG A 158 14.67 7.61 15.95
C ARG A 158 15.24 6.39 16.67
N HIS A 159 15.59 5.34 15.93
CA HIS A 159 16.06 4.06 16.50
C HIS A 159 17.57 3.99 16.75
N LYS A 160 18.39 4.83 16.09
CA LYS A 160 19.84 4.95 16.35
C LYS A 160 20.19 5.50 17.75
N LYS A 161 19.19 5.95 18.53
CA LYS A 161 19.35 6.46 19.90
C LYS A 161 19.04 5.45 21.00
N ARG A 162 18.67 4.20 20.67
CA ARG A 162 18.50 3.15 21.68
C ARG A 162 19.83 2.40 21.84
N PRO A 163 20.46 2.41 23.03
CA PRO A 163 21.70 1.68 23.31
C PRO A 163 21.49 0.16 23.23
#